data_AF-A0A3P9DGT9-F1
#
_entry.id   AF-A0A3P9DGT9-F1
#
_cell.length_a   1.000
_cell.length_b   1.000
_cell.length_c   1.000
_cell.angle_alpha   90.00
_cell.angle_beta   90.00
_cell.angle_gamma   90.00
#
_symmetry.space_group_name_H-M   'P 1'
#
loop_
_entity.id
_entity.type
_entity.pdbx_description
1 polymer ?
#
loop_
_entity_poly.entity_id
_entity_poly.type
_entity_poly.pdbx_seq_one_letter_code
_entity_poly.pdbx_strand_id
1 'polypeptide(L)'
;LTDQDKEYVGFATLPNQVHRKTVKKGFTFTLIVAGESGLGKSTLINSLFLTDLYKDRKVLNAEERISRTVAIIKHTVGIEEKGVKLRLTIIDTPGFGDACQCASRHIDDYIDQQFEQYFRDESGLNRRNIQDNRVHCCLYFISPFGHGLRPLDVDCMRALHEKVNIIPVLAKADSLTPAEVCRKKMKIREEIKQFGINIYQFPECDSDEDEDFKTQEQILKNSIPFAVIGSNVQVESKGRKFRGRVYPWGVVEVENPAHSDFLLLRNMLVRTHMQDLKDVTREIHYENYRAQCIQNMTRMKYRDGSEADFPLPLAVADTEKERLIYEKDEELRKMQEVLERIQEQMQHSHRSGC
;
A
#
# COMPACT_ATOMS: atom_id res chain seq x y z
N LEU A 1 38.58 -24.66 19.23
CA LEU A 1 38.21 -23.93 18.00
C LEU A 1 38.81 -24.72 16.86
N THR A 2 37.98 -25.55 16.25
CA THR A 2 38.34 -26.43 15.13
C THR A 2 38.74 -25.59 13.93
N ASP A 3 39.71 -26.03 13.12
CA ASP A 3 40.25 -25.27 11.98
C ASP A 3 39.21 -24.87 10.91
N GLN A 4 37.98 -25.40 10.97
CA GLN A 4 36.85 -24.97 10.14
C GLN A 4 36.34 -23.55 10.45
N ASP A 5 36.64 -22.98 11.63
CA ASP A 5 36.20 -21.64 12.00
C ASP A 5 37.08 -20.52 11.38
N LYS A 6 38.26 -20.84 10.84
CA LYS A 6 39.19 -19.85 10.26
C LYS A 6 38.83 -19.42 8.84
N GLU A 7 38.05 -20.22 8.11
CA GLU A 7 37.53 -19.88 6.77
C GLU A 7 36.08 -19.34 6.79
N TYR A 8 35.42 -19.33 7.95
CA TYR A 8 34.03 -18.92 8.05
C TYR A 8 33.90 -17.41 8.25
N VAL A 9 33.83 -16.67 7.13
CA VAL A 9 33.74 -15.19 7.08
C VAL A 9 32.43 -14.64 7.71
N GLY A 10 31.49 -15.51 8.11
CA GLY A 10 30.31 -15.13 8.89
C GLY A 10 29.15 -14.51 8.08
N PHE A 11 29.33 -14.27 6.78
CA PHE A 11 28.28 -13.77 5.87
C PHE A 11 27.06 -14.68 5.79
N ALA A 12 27.23 -15.99 5.99
CA ALA A 12 26.13 -16.95 6.05
C ALA A 12 25.13 -16.67 7.19
N THR A 13 25.49 -15.86 8.18
CA THR A 13 24.54 -15.44 9.24
C THR A 13 23.74 -14.18 8.90
N LEU A 14 24.10 -13.43 7.84
CA LEU A 14 23.40 -12.20 7.46
C LEU A 14 21.91 -12.43 7.17
N PRO A 15 21.48 -13.48 6.44
CA PRO A 15 20.05 -13.73 6.22
C PRO A 15 19.31 -13.94 7.54
N ASN A 16 19.92 -14.67 8.48
CA ASN A 16 19.37 -14.89 9.82
C ASN A 16 19.29 -13.59 10.64
N GLN A 17 20.28 -12.69 10.50
CA GLN A 17 20.24 -11.37 11.15
C GLN A 17 19.16 -10.47 10.56
N VAL A 18 19.01 -10.44 9.24
CA VAL A 18 17.96 -9.69 8.54
C VAL A 18 16.60 -10.24 8.93
N HIS A 19 16.40 -11.55 8.88
CA HIS A 19 15.17 -12.21 9.29
C HIS A 19 14.79 -11.83 10.73
N ARG A 20 15.73 -11.92 11.69
CA ARG A 20 15.47 -11.51 13.10
C ARG A 20 15.12 -10.03 13.23
N LYS A 21 15.78 -9.14 12.49
CA LYS A 21 15.46 -7.70 12.50
C LYS A 21 14.07 -7.44 11.93
N THR A 22 13.72 -8.07 10.82
CA THR A 22 12.42 -7.93 10.16
C THR A 22 11.29 -8.48 11.04
N VAL A 23 11.48 -9.65 11.66
CA VAL A 23 10.51 -10.24 12.59
C VAL A 23 10.28 -9.34 13.81
N LYS A 24 11.33 -8.72 14.36
CA LYS A 24 11.20 -7.76 15.47
C LYS A 24 10.46 -6.47 15.06
N LYS A 25 10.70 -5.96 13.86
CA LYS A 25 10.03 -4.76 13.34
C LYS A 25 8.55 -5.01 13.01
N GLY A 26 8.24 -6.25 12.60
CA GLY A 26 6.93 -6.63 12.11
C GLY A 26 6.66 -6.08 10.71
N PHE A 27 5.53 -6.48 10.14
CA PHE A 27 5.10 -6.06 8.82
C PHE A 27 3.89 -5.14 8.93
N THR A 28 3.84 -4.10 8.11
CA THR A 28 2.65 -3.27 7.91
C THR A 28 2.09 -3.53 6.53
N PHE A 29 0.77 -3.68 6.41
CA PHE A 29 0.10 -3.81 5.14
C PHE A 29 -1.20 -3.01 5.15
N THR A 30 -1.34 -2.06 4.22
CA THR A 30 -2.52 -1.23 4.09
C THR A 30 -3.27 -1.59 2.81
N LEU A 31 -4.57 -1.84 2.94
CA LEU A 31 -5.45 -2.24 1.84
C LEU A 31 -6.67 -1.33 1.79
N ILE A 32 -6.92 -0.71 0.64
CA ILE A 32 -8.16 0.01 0.35
C ILE A 32 -9.16 -0.95 -0.27
N VAL A 33 -10.42 -0.83 0.15
CA VAL A 33 -11.54 -1.51 -0.48
C VAL A 33 -12.45 -0.47 -1.11
N ALA A 34 -12.60 -0.55 -2.43
CA ALA A 34 -13.38 0.37 -3.25
C ALA A 34 -14.46 -0.37 -4.05
N GLY A 35 -15.58 0.30 -4.32
CA GLY A 35 -16.67 -0.24 -5.15
C GLY A 35 -18.03 0.17 -4.63
N GLU A 36 -19.08 -0.23 -5.34
CA GLU A 36 -20.45 0.19 -5.03
C GLU A 36 -20.96 -0.26 -3.65
N SER A 37 -21.93 0.48 -3.13
CA SER A 37 -22.62 0.11 -1.89
C SER A 37 -23.35 -1.23 -2.06
N GLY A 38 -23.43 -2.03 -0.99
CA GLY A 38 -24.17 -3.29 -1.04
C GLY A 38 -23.53 -4.45 -1.80
N LEU A 39 -22.30 -4.32 -2.32
CA LEU A 39 -21.55 -5.42 -2.95
C LEU A 39 -20.97 -6.45 -1.96
N GLY A 40 -21.09 -6.21 -0.66
CA GLY A 40 -20.59 -7.14 0.37
C GLY A 40 -19.11 -6.94 0.74
N LYS A 41 -18.57 -5.72 0.56
CA LYS A 41 -17.20 -5.33 0.87
C LYS A 41 -16.79 -5.70 2.31
N SER A 42 -17.53 -5.23 3.32
CA SER A 42 -17.27 -5.55 4.74
C SER A 42 -17.40 -7.05 5.03
N THR A 43 -18.31 -7.76 4.35
CA THR A 43 -18.47 -9.22 4.49
C THR A 43 -17.26 -9.96 3.92
N LEU A 44 -16.71 -9.54 2.77
CA LEU A 44 -15.50 -10.15 2.22
C LEU A 44 -14.30 -9.92 3.14
N ILE A 45 -14.15 -8.71 3.69
CA ILE A 45 -13.07 -8.37 4.62
C ILE A 45 -13.07 -9.31 5.84
N ASN A 46 -14.24 -9.49 6.48
CA ASN A 46 -14.36 -10.43 7.61
C ASN A 46 -14.07 -11.88 7.21
N SER A 47 -14.45 -12.24 5.98
CA SER A 47 -14.18 -13.56 5.45
C SER A 47 -12.67 -13.78 5.26
N LEU A 48 -11.96 -12.79 4.71
CA LEU A 48 -10.56 -12.90 4.31
C LEU A 48 -9.61 -13.02 5.50
N PHE A 49 -9.85 -12.23 6.55
CA PHE A 49 -8.99 -12.24 7.74
C PHE A 49 -9.48 -13.17 8.85
N LEU A 50 -10.58 -13.90 8.60
CA LEU A 50 -11.22 -14.79 9.58
C LEU A 50 -11.53 -14.12 10.93
N THR A 51 -11.42 -12.80 11.02
CA THR A 51 -11.61 -12.01 12.23
C THR A 51 -12.96 -11.32 12.12
N ASP A 52 -13.76 -11.39 13.18
CA ASP A 52 -15.01 -10.66 13.25
C ASP A 52 -14.72 -9.19 13.61
N LEU A 53 -14.22 -8.42 12.64
CA LEU A 53 -13.83 -7.00 12.85
C LEU A 53 -15.01 -6.08 13.16
N TYR A 54 -16.24 -6.57 13.01
CA TYR A 54 -17.48 -5.80 13.19
C TYR A 54 -18.43 -6.41 14.23
N LYS A 55 -17.94 -7.11 15.27
CA LYS A 55 -18.80 -7.66 16.35
C LYS A 55 -19.69 -6.61 17.00
N ASP A 56 -19.21 -5.36 17.10
CA ASP A 56 -19.93 -4.25 17.75
C ASP A 56 -20.69 -3.33 16.78
N ARG A 57 -20.84 -3.72 15.50
CA ARG A 57 -21.58 -2.88 14.55
C ARG A 57 -23.08 -3.07 14.79
N LYS A 58 -23.65 -2.27 15.70
CA LYS A 58 -25.10 -2.04 15.75
C LYS A 58 -25.57 -1.69 14.34
N VAL A 59 -26.56 -2.42 13.83
CA VAL A 59 -27.25 -2.06 12.59
C VAL A 59 -28.04 -0.80 12.90
N LEU A 60 -27.44 0.35 12.63
CA LEU A 60 -28.05 1.65 12.82
C LEU A 60 -29.10 1.92 11.72
N ASN A 61 -30.07 2.77 12.03
CA ASN A 61 -31.20 3.13 11.16
C ASN A 61 -30.74 3.72 9.80
N ALA A 62 -31.63 3.69 8.82
CA ALA A 62 -31.35 4.09 7.43
C ALA A 62 -30.78 5.52 7.30
N GLU A 63 -31.13 6.45 8.19
CA GLU A 63 -30.65 7.84 8.20
C GLU A 63 -29.18 7.96 8.68
N GLU A 64 -28.76 7.16 9.67
CA GLU A 64 -27.35 7.10 10.12
C GLU A 64 -26.46 6.27 9.18
N ARG A 65 -27.06 5.45 8.32
CA ARG A 65 -26.36 4.83 7.19
C ARG A 65 -25.97 5.86 6.15
N ILE A 66 -26.83 6.86 5.90
CA ILE A 66 -26.59 7.96 4.94
C ILE A 66 -25.48 8.91 5.45
N SER A 67 -25.40 9.17 6.77
CA SER A 67 -24.34 10.03 7.34
C SER A 67 -22.97 9.33 7.47
N ARG A 68 -22.94 8.01 7.69
CA ARG A 68 -21.69 7.21 7.67
C ARG A 68 -21.12 6.98 6.28
N THR A 69 -21.91 7.10 5.21
CA THR A 69 -21.46 6.93 3.82
C THR A 69 -20.57 8.06 3.29
N VAL A 70 -20.17 9.04 4.10
CA VAL A 70 -19.32 10.15 3.65
C VAL A 70 -17.86 10.03 4.12
N ALA A 71 -17.58 9.25 5.18
CA ALA A 71 -16.25 9.19 5.78
C ALA A 71 -15.54 7.87 5.50
N ILE A 72 -14.27 7.97 5.08
CA ILE A 72 -13.35 6.84 4.94
C ILE A 72 -13.02 6.30 6.34
N ILE A 73 -13.30 5.01 6.60
CA ILE A 73 -13.07 4.40 7.92
C ILE A 73 -11.80 3.54 7.86
N LYS A 74 -10.86 3.81 8.78
CA LYS A 74 -9.65 2.99 8.95
C LYS A 74 -9.87 1.94 10.05
N HIS A 75 -9.62 0.68 9.74
CA HIS A 75 -9.64 -0.44 10.66
C HIS A 75 -8.24 -1.05 10.75
N THR A 76 -7.63 -1.01 11.93
CA THR A 76 -6.29 -1.59 12.13
C THR A 76 -6.40 -2.90 12.91
N VAL A 77 -5.81 -3.96 12.38
CA VAL A 77 -5.84 -5.32 12.93
C VAL A 77 -4.41 -5.80 13.10
N GLY A 78 -4.08 -6.27 14.30
CA GLY A 78 -2.84 -6.99 14.56
C GLY A 78 -3.07 -8.48 14.40
N ILE A 79 -2.45 -9.09 13.39
CA ILE A 79 -2.48 -10.54 13.16
C ILE A 79 -1.09 -11.07 13.54
N GLU A 80 -1.04 -12.15 14.29
CA GLU A 80 0.20 -12.84 14.64
C GLU A 80 0.15 -14.27 14.10
N GLU A 81 1.07 -14.61 13.20
CA GLU A 81 1.18 -15.95 12.62
C GLU A 81 2.61 -16.48 12.79
N LYS A 82 2.76 -17.66 13.42
CA LYS A 82 4.06 -18.32 13.64
C LYS A 82 5.17 -17.41 14.21
N GLY A 83 4.79 -16.47 15.09
CA GLY A 83 5.72 -15.50 15.72
C GLY A 83 6.03 -14.25 14.89
N VAL A 84 5.40 -14.10 13.72
CA VAL A 84 5.48 -12.89 12.89
C VAL A 84 4.25 -12.02 13.14
N LYS A 85 4.49 -10.74 13.48
CA LYS A 85 3.43 -9.75 13.69
C LYS A 85 3.17 -8.96 12.41
N LEU A 86 1.95 -9.03 11.91
CA LEU A 86 1.43 -8.25 10.80
C LEU A 86 0.43 -7.22 11.34
N ARG A 87 0.69 -5.94 11.10
CA ARG A 87 -0.26 -4.85 11.31
C ARG A 87 -0.94 -4.56 9.98
N LEU A 88 -2.17 -5.01 9.87
CA LEU A 88 -3.01 -4.80 8.71
C LEU A 88 -3.89 -3.57 8.94
N THR A 89 -3.86 -2.62 8.03
CA THR A 89 -4.76 -1.45 8.02
C THR A 89 -5.71 -1.60 6.84
N ILE A 90 -6.99 -1.74 7.12
CA ILE A 90 -8.05 -1.85 6.11
C ILE A 90 -8.77 -0.51 6.06
N ILE A 91 -8.84 0.06 4.88
CA ILE A 91 -9.51 1.33 4.64
C ILE A 91 -10.79 1.03 3.88
N ASP A 92 -11.92 1.13 4.59
CA ASP A 92 -13.24 0.96 4.00
C ASP A 92 -13.66 2.31 3.39
N THR A 93 -13.81 2.32 2.07
CA THR A 93 -14.34 3.50 1.37
C THR A 93 -15.86 3.34 1.23
N PRO A 94 -16.62 4.42 1.44
CA PRO A 94 -18.06 4.35 1.24
C PRO A 94 -18.39 3.96 -0.21
N GLY A 95 -19.53 3.30 -0.38
CA GLY A 95 -19.92 2.79 -1.68
C GLY A 95 -20.27 3.87 -2.69
N PHE A 96 -19.60 3.88 -3.84
CA PHE A 96 -19.92 4.75 -4.98
C PHE A 96 -21.25 4.30 -5.60
N GLY A 97 -22.31 5.09 -5.54
CA GLY A 97 -23.58 4.70 -6.19
C GLY A 97 -24.82 5.52 -5.83
N ASP A 98 -24.98 5.96 -4.57
CA ASP A 98 -26.25 6.59 -4.13
C ASP A 98 -26.28 8.12 -4.20
N ALA A 99 -25.14 8.81 -4.13
CA ALA A 99 -25.08 10.26 -4.32
C ALA A 99 -23.65 10.72 -4.63
N CYS A 100 -23.49 11.46 -5.72
CA CYS A 100 -22.31 12.26 -6.10
C CYS A 100 -21.12 11.54 -6.77
N GLN A 101 -20.81 12.04 -7.98
CA GLN A 101 -19.57 11.91 -8.77
C GLN A 101 -18.28 12.24 -8.01
N CYS A 102 -18.36 12.76 -6.78
CA CYS A 102 -17.23 13.27 -5.99
C CYS A 102 -16.45 12.17 -5.27
N ALA A 103 -16.99 10.96 -5.20
CA ALA A 103 -16.47 9.97 -4.29
C ALA A 103 -15.19 9.27 -4.83
N SER A 104 -14.97 9.24 -6.16
CA SER A 104 -13.66 8.88 -6.74
C SER A 104 -12.55 9.84 -6.32
N ARG A 105 -12.85 11.14 -6.26
CA ARG A 105 -11.92 12.19 -5.82
C ARG A 105 -11.55 12.01 -4.35
N HIS A 106 -12.49 11.60 -3.50
CA HIS A 106 -12.18 11.35 -2.09
C HIS A 106 -11.18 10.22 -1.87
N ILE A 107 -11.20 9.16 -2.70
CA ILE A 107 -10.15 8.12 -2.63
C ILE A 107 -8.82 8.69 -3.10
N ASP A 108 -8.85 9.42 -4.20
CA ASP A 108 -7.65 10.00 -4.82
C ASP A 108 -6.94 10.97 -3.86
N ASP A 109 -7.69 11.92 -3.30
CA ASP A 109 -7.24 12.88 -2.28
C ASP A 109 -6.69 12.16 -1.05
N TYR A 110 -7.33 11.05 -0.65
CA TYR A 110 -6.88 10.28 0.50
C TYR A 110 -5.52 9.61 0.25
N ILE A 111 -5.33 9.01 -0.94
CA ILE A 111 -4.06 8.38 -1.33
C ILE A 111 -2.96 9.45 -1.39
N ASP A 112 -3.25 10.59 -2.01
CA ASP A 112 -2.30 11.70 -2.10
C ASP A 112 -1.91 12.23 -0.71
N GLN A 113 -2.87 12.35 0.21
CA GLN A 113 -2.57 12.72 1.60
C GLN A 113 -1.67 11.70 2.29
N GLN A 114 -1.84 10.39 2.03
CA GLN A 114 -0.95 9.37 2.61
C GLN A 114 0.46 9.46 2.01
N PHE A 115 0.59 9.72 0.72
CA PHE A 115 1.89 9.92 0.08
C PHE A 115 2.57 11.20 0.55
N GLU A 116 1.82 12.29 0.70
CA GLU A 116 2.35 13.55 1.21
C GLU A 116 2.84 13.41 2.65
N GLN A 117 2.07 12.74 3.51
CA GLN A 117 2.47 12.48 4.89
C GLN A 117 3.79 11.68 4.94
N TYR A 118 3.88 10.61 4.14
CA TYR A 118 5.10 9.81 4.07
C TYR A 118 6.28 10.62 3.52
N PHE A 119 6.06 11.47 2.51
CA PHE A 119 7.09 12.33 1.93
C PHE A 119 7.61 13.37 2.93
N ARG A 120 6.72 13.96 3.76
CA ARG A 120 7.11 14.87 4.85
C ARG A 120 7.93 14.14 5.91
N ASP A 121 7.53 12.92 6.29
CA ASP A 121 8.24 12.11 7.28
C ASP A 121 9.62 11.66 6.76
N GLU A 122 9.76 11.38 5.47
CA GLU A 122 11.04 11.05 4.82
C GLU A 122 11.97 12.28 4.74
N SER A 123 11.39 13.44 4.42
CA SER A 123 12.12 14.71 4.33
C SER A 123 12.55 15.23 5.71
N GLY A 124 11.87 14.80 6.78
CA GLY A 124 12.19 15.15 8.16
C GLY A 124 13.55 14.65 8.64
N LEU A 125 14.02 15.25 9.75
CA LEU A 125 15.32 14.94 10.35
C LEU A 125 15.35 13.55 11.03
N ASN A 126 14.22 13.08 11.56
CA ASN A 126 14.11 11.85 12.35
C ASN A 126 13.64 10.65 11.51
N ARG A 127 14.52 10.11 10.66
CA ARG A 127 14.20 8.99 9.74
C ARG A 127 14.12 7.60 10.38
N ARG A 128 14.33 7.46 11.69
CA ARG A 128 14.54 6.16 12.35
C ARG A 128 13.27 5.34 12.58
N ASN A 129 12.08 5.98 12.68
CA ASN A 129 10.83 5.31 13.01
C ASN A 129 9.65 5.78 12.14
N ILE A 130 9.84 5.79 10.82
CA ILE A 130 8.77 6.13 9.87
C ILE A 130 7.74 5.01 9.86
N GLN A 131 6.46 5.36 10.05
CA GLN A 131 5.34 4.44 9.93
C GLN A 131 4.84 4.46 8.47
N ASP A 132 4.73 3.28 7.87
CA ASP A 132 4.24 3.16 6.51
C ASP A 132 2.70 3.10 6.50
N ASN A 133 2.07 4.23 6.19
CA ASN A 133 0.63 4.38 6.03
C ASN A 133 0.19 4.42 4.56
N ARG A 134 1.13 4.21 3.62
CA ARG A 134 0.82 4.19 2.18
C ARG A 134 -0.09 3.02 1.85
N VAL A 135 -0.90 3.19 0.83
CA VAL A 135 -1.84 2.17 0.37
C VAL A 135 -1.11 1.23 -0.58
N HIS A 136 -1.01 -0.06 -0.23
CA HIS A 136 -0.27 -1.02 -1.05
C HIS A 136 -1.14 -1.67 -2.13
N CYS A 137 -2.45 -1.78 -1.87
CA CYS A 137 -3.38 -2.47 -2.74
C CYS A 137 -4.77 -1.87 -2.62
N CYS A 138 -5.45 -1.75 -3.76
CA CYS A 138 -6.86 -1.39 -3.87
C CYS A 138 -7.64 -2.59 -4.42
N LEU A 139 -8.52 -3.16 -3.59
CA LEU A 139 -9.50 -4.14 -4.05
C LEU A 139 -10.69 -3.41 -4.64
N TYR A 140 -10.86 -3.54 -5.95
CA TYR A 140 -11.94 -2.88 -6.68
C TYR A 140 -13.09 -3.85 -6.93
N PHE A 141 -14.21 -3.65 -6.25
CA PHE A 141 -15.40 -4.49 -6.35
C PHE A 141 -16.26 -4.06 -7.53
N ILE A 142 -16.33 -4.94 -8.53
CA ILE A 142 -17.18 -4.79 -9.69
C ILE A 142 -18.53 -5.42 -9.39
N SER A 143 -19.59 -4.69 -9.71
CA SER A 143 -20.96 -5.19 -9.57
C SER A 143 -21.22 -6.36 -10.54
N PRO A 144 -21.87 -7.45 -10.09
CA PRO A 144 -22.26 -8.53 -10.98
C PRO A 144 -23.42 -8.13 -11.89
N PHE A 145 -24.17 -7.08 -11.51
CA PHE A 145 -25.36 -6.63 -12.22
C PHE A 145 -24.94 -5.72 -13.38
N GLY A 146 -24.88 -6.29 -14.58
CA GLY A 146 -24.64 -5.56 -15.82
C GLY A 146 -23.88 -6.37 -16.86
N HIS A 147 -23.81 -5.86 -18.09
CA HIS A 147 -23.09 -6.54 -19.17
C HIS A 147 -21.59 -6.21 -19.21
N GLY A 148 -21.19 -4.97 -18.91
CA GLY A 148 -19.78 -4.52 -18.89
C GLY A 148 -19.38 -3.83 -17.59
N LEU A 149 -18.25 -3.13 -17.61
CA LEU A 149 -17.83 -2.13 -16.65
C LEU A 149 -18.72 -0.89 -16.82
N ARG A 150 -19.09 -0.26 -15.72
CA ARG A 150 -19.85 0.99 -15.79
C ARG A 150 -18.89 2.15 -16.08
N PRO A 151 -19.33 3.21 -16.76
CA PRO A 151 -18.49 4.39 -16.99
C PRO A 151 -17.90 4.98 -15.70
N LEU A 152 -18.69 4.99 -14.61
CA LEU A 152 -18.21 5.40 -13.29
C LEU A 152 -17.05 4.53 -12.81
N ASP A 153 -17.12 3.22 -13.03
CA ASP A 153 -16.08 2.30 -12.62
C ASP A 153 -14.79 2.52 -13.44
N VAL A 154 -14.94 2.79 -14.74
CA VAL A 154 -13.83 3.13 -15.65
C VAL A 154 -13.15 4.43 -15.22
N ASP A 155 -13.90 5.48 -14.91
CA ASP A 155 -13.36 6.77 -14.46
C ASP A 155 -12.59 6.61 -13.13
N CYS A 156 -13.13 5.84 -12.18
CA CYS A 156 -12.46 5.56 -10.91
C CYS A 156 -11.16 4.78 -11.13
N MET A 157 -11.20 3.71 -11.91
CA MET A 157 -10.01 2.90 -12.17
C MET A 157 -8.95 3.71 -12.94
N ARG A 158 -9.36 4.58 -13.86
CA ARG A 158 -8.46 5.49 -14.57
C ARG A 158 -7.85 6.56 -13.64
N ALA A 159 -8.54 7.02 -12.61
CA ALA A 159 -7.90 7.90 -11.63
C ALA A 159 -6.89 7.14 -10.75
N LEU A 160 -7.21 5.91 -10.35
CA LEU A 160 -6.45 5.17 -9.33
C LEU A 160 -5.26 4.38 -9.86
N HIS A 161 -5.26 3.96 -11.13
CA HIS A 161 -4.25 3.03 -11.67
C HIS A 161 -2.82 3.58 -11.66
N GLU A 162 -2.62 4.90 -11.70
CA GLU A 162 -1.28 5.51 -11.62
C GLU A 162 -0.72 5.50 -10.20
N LYS A 163 -1.59 5.46 -9.19
CA LYS A 163 -1.24 5.69 -7.78
C LYS A 163 -1.25 4.43 -6.93
N VAL A 164 -2.06 3.43 -7.26
CA VAL A 164 -2.21 2.21 -6.45
C VAL A 164 -2.39 0.98 -7.32
N ASN A 165 -1.87 -0.15 -6.84
CA ASN A 165 -2.12 -1.48 -7.40
C ASN A 165 -3.60 -1.86 -7.31
N ILE A 166 -4.28 -1.88 -8.46
CA ILE A 166 -5.70 -2.26 -8.54
C ILE A 166 -5.83 -3.77 -8.78
N ILE A 167 -6.60 -4.43 -7.92
CA ILE A 167 -7.04 -5.82 -8.11
C ILE A 167 -8.55 -5.82 -8.33
N PRO A 168 -9.03 -6.09 -9.55
CA PRO A 168 -10.45 -6.14 -9.83
C PRO A 168 -11.05 -7.46 -9.31
N VAL A 169 -12.16 -7.34 -8.58
CA VAL A 169 -12.86 -8.44 -7.92
C VAL A 169 -14.34 -8.39 -8.32
N LEU A 170 -14.85 -9.48 -8.88
CA LEU A 170 -16.26 -9.62 -9.20
C LEU A 170 -17.02 -10.03 -7.93
N ALA A 171 -17.86 -9.13 -7.45
CA ALA A 171 -18.62 -9.32 -6.22
C ALA A 171 -19.85 -10.21 -6.43
N LYS A 172 -20.29 -10.91 -5.37
CA LYS A 172 -21.51 -11.75 -5.36
C LYS A 172 -21.57 -12.68 -6.60
N ALA A 173 -20.51 -13.44 -6.81
CA ALA A 173 -20.45 -14.38 -7.93
C ALA A 173 -21.53 -15.48 -7.88
N ASP A 174 -22.14 -15.68 -6.71
CA ASP A 174 -23.27 -16.59 -6.47
C ASP A 174 -24.57 -16.18 -7.19
N SER A 175 -24.67 -14.92 -7.63
CA SER A 175 -25.80 -14.44 -8.44
C SER A 175 -25.71 -14.84 -9.92
N LEU A 176 -24.56 -15.34 -10.37
CA LEU A 176 -24.27 -15.62 -11.78
C LEU A 176 -24.03 -17.12 -11.99
N THR A 177 -24.44 -17.63 -13.14
CA THR A 177 -24.08 -18.99 -13.55
C THR A 177 -22.59 -19.05 -13.95
N PRO A 178 -21.94 -20.22 -13.88
CA PRO A 178 -20.53 -20.35 -14.27
C PRO A 178 -20.24 -19.89 -15.72
N ALA A 179 -21.19 -20.11 -16.63
CA ALA A 179 -21.09 -19.64 -18.02
C ALA A 179 -21.15 -18.11 -18.13
N GLU A 180 -22.02 -17.47 -17.34
CA GLU A 180 -22.12 -16.01 -17.28
C GLU A 180 -20.89 -15.38 -16.64
N VAL A 181 -20.34 -15.98 -15.57
CA VAL A 181 -19.08 -15.53 -14.95
C VAL A 181 -17.96 -15.55 -15.98
N CYS A 182 -17.81 -16.64 -16.75
CA CYS A 182 -16.79 -16.74 -17.78
C CYS A 182 -16.94 -15.63 -18.84
N ARG A 183 -18.15 -15.44 -19.38
CA ARG A 183 -18.44 -14.38 -20.36
C ARG A 183 -18.16 -12.98 -19.79
N LYS A 184 -18.53 -12.74 -18.52
CA LYS A 184 -18.33 -11.48 -17.82
C LYS A 184 -16.85 -11.19 -17.59
N LYS A 185 -16.07 -12.19 -17.16
CA LYS A 185 -14.61 -12.07 -16.99
C LYS A 185 -13.92 -11.70 -18.31
N MET A 186 -14.28 -12.37 -19.41
CA MET A 186 -13.73 -12.06 -20.74
C MET A 186 -14.03 -10.61 -21.14
N LYS A 187 -15.30 -10.19 -21.01
CA LYS A 187 -15.71 -8.83 -21.36
C LYS A 187 -15.02 -7.76 -20.50
N ILE A 188 -14.88 -7.98 -19.19
CA ILE A 188 -14.14 -7.05 -18.31
C ILE A 188 -12.67 -6.95 -18.75
N ARG A 189 -12.01 -8.07 -19.12
CA ARG A 189 -10.63 -8.04 -19.61
C ARG A 189 -10.48 -7.26 -20.91
N GLU A 190 -11.41 -7.44 -21.84
CA GLU A 190 -11.44 -6.70 -23.10
C GLU A 190 -11.59 -5.20 -22.86
N GLU A 191 -12.54 -4.80 -22.02
CA GLU A 191 -12.79 -3.40 -21.69
C GLU A 191 -11.59 -2.77 -20.96
N ILE A 192 -10.96 -3.47 -20.00
CA ILE A 192 -9.74 -2.99 -19.33
C ILE A 192 -8.63 -2.69 -20.34
N LYS A 193 -8.44 -3.58 -21.33
CA LYS A 193 -7.46 -3.39 -22.40
C LYS A 193 -7.83 -2.23 -23.33
N GLN A 194 -9.11 -2.09 -23.69
CA GLN A 194 -9.61 -1.01 -24.54
C GLN A 194 -9.43 0.37 -23.89
N PHE A 195 -9.69 0.48 -22.58
CA PHE A 195 -9.54 1.74 -21.85
C PHE A 195 -8.10 2.06 -21.44
N GLY A 196 -7.18 1.09 -21.57
CA GLY A 196 -5.76 1.23 -21.21
C GLY A 196 -5.54 1.29 -19.70
N ILE A 197 -6.34 0.57 -18.92
CA ILE A 197 -6.24 0.59 -17.45
C ILE A 197 -5.16 -0.40 -17.01
N ASN A 198 -4.13 0.10 -16.34
CA ASN A 198 -3.09 -0.74 -15.75
C ASN A 198 -3.60 -1.35 -14.45
N ILE A 199 -3.99 -2.62 -14.51
CA ILE A 199 -4.21 -3.44 -13.32
C ILE A 199 -2.87 -3.99 -12.81
N TYR A 200 -2.83 -4.40 -11.55
CA TYR A 200 -1.65 -5.07 -11.02
C TYR A 200 -1.31 -6.30 -11.87
N GLN A 201 -0.14 -6.26 -12.48
CA GLN A 201 0.45 -7.37 -13.21
C GLN A 201 1.42 -8.05 -12.27
N PHE A 202 1.29 -9.37 -12.13
CA PHE A 202 2.30 -10.11 -11.40
C PHE A 202 3.63 -10.02 -12.15
N PRO A 203 4.76 -9.91 -11.43
CA PRO A 203 6.08 -9.97 -12.03
C PRO A 203 6.23 -11.14 -12.99
N GLU A 204 7.14 -11.03 -13.95
CA GLU A 204 7.52 -12.22 -14.73
C GLU A 204 8.41 -13.08 -13.84
N CYS A 205 7.98 -14.32 -13.54
CA CYS A 205 8.83 -15.28 -12.82
C CYS A 205 10.16 -15.42 -13.56
N ASP A 206 11.27 -15.36 -12.83
CA ASP A 206 12.59 -15.61 -13.40
C ASP A 206 12.65 -17.04 -13.99
N SER A 207 13.51 -17.23 -15.00
CA SER A 207 13.65 -18.53 -15.69
C SER A 207 13.98 -19.69 -14.76
N ASP A 208 14.56 -19.38 -13.61
CA ASP A 208 15.15 -20.33 -12.66
C ASP A 208 14.15 -20.83 -11.60
N GLU A 209 12.90 -20.32 -11.61
CA GLU A 209 11.86 -20.75 -10.68
C GLU A 209 11.16 -22.06 -11.10
N ASP A 210 10.66 -22.79 -10.10
CA ASP A 210 9.99 -24.07 -10.25
C ASP A 210 8.82 -24.00 -11.25
N GLU A 211 8.71 -25.00 -12.14
CA GLU A 211 7.60 -25.12 -13.11
C GLU A 211 6.20 -25.10 -12.44
N ASP A 212 6.11 -25.63 -11.22
CA ASP A 212 4.89 -25.59 -10.41
C ASP A 212 4.51 -24.17 -9.99
N PHE A 213 5.49 -23.32 -9.67
CA PHE A 213 5.28 -21.92 -9.31
C PHE A 213 4.83 -21.10 -10.53
N LYS A 214 5.48 -21.32 -11.68
CA LYS A 214 5.09 -20.72 -12.97
C LYS A 214 3.64 -21.08 -13.34
N THR A 215 3.26 -22.34 -13.13
CA THR A 215 1.90 -22.82 -13.41
C THR A 215 0.88 -22.16 -12.48
N GLN A 216 1.18 -22.05 -11.18
CA GLN A 216 0.32 -21.36 -10.20
C GLN A 216 0.13 -19.89 -10.55
N GLU A 217 1.20 -19.22 -10.96
CA GLU A 217 1.15 -17.81 -11.34
C GLU A 217 0.32 -17.60 -12.61
N GLN A 218 0.46 -18.47 -13.61
CA GLN A 218 -0.37 -18.43 -14.81
C GLN A 218 -1.85 -18.64 -14.49
N ILE A 219 -2.17 -19.55 -13.56
CA ILE A 219 -3.55 -19.75 -13.08
C ILE A 219 -4.07 -18.47 -12.44
N LEU A 220 -3.27 -17.78 -11.62
CA LEU A 220 -3.65 -16.50 -10.99
C LEU A 220 -3.87 -15.40 -12.03
N LYS A 221 -2.93 -15.23 -12.99
CA LYS A 221 -3.04 -14.31 -14.14
C LYS A 221 -4.34 -14.58 -14.92
N ASN A 222 -4.63 -15.84 -15.20
CA ASN A 222 -5.84 -16.27 -15.90
C ASN A 222 -7.12 -16.24 -15.05
N SER A 223 -7.04 -15.94 -13.76
CA SER A 223 -8.20 -15.89 -12.86
C SER A 223 -8.72 -14.46 -12.62
N ILE A 224 -7.93 -13.42 -12.91
CA ILE A 224 -8.31 -12.01 -12.76
C ILE A 224 -9.35 -11.61 -13.82
N PRO A 225 -10.51 -11.02 -13.49
CA PRO A 225 -10.95 -10.61 -12.15
C PRO A 225 -11.48 -11.80 -11.33
N PHE A 226 -11.12 -11.84 -10.03
CA PHE A 226 -11.49 -12.94 -9.14
C PHE A 226 -13.00 -12.93 -8.85
N ALA A 227 -13.67 -14.07 -9.03
CA ALA A 227 -15.08 -14.22 -8.72
C ALA A 227 -15.27 -14.66 -7.26
N VAL A 228 -15.66 -13.72 -6.40
CA VAL A 228 -15.68 -13.94 -4.95
C VAL A 228 -17.08 -13.98 -4.37
N ILE A 229 -17.21 -14.82 -3.35
CA ILE A 229 -18.41 -14.92 -2.51
C ILE A 229 -17.95 -14.72 -1.07
N GLY A 230 -18.54 -13.77 -0.36
CA GLY A 230 -18.25 -13.55 1.06
C GLY A 230 -19.36 -14.11 1.94
N SER A 231 -19.02 -14.90 2.96
CA SER A 231 -19.96 -15.30 4.02
C SER A 231 -19.33 -15.14 5.40
N ASN A 232 -20.17 -14.73 6.36
CA ASN A 232 -19.86 -14.70 7.79
C ASN A 232 -20.49 -15.91 8.52
N VAL A 233 -21.44 -16.61 7.88
CA VAL A 233 -22.16 -17.71 8.50
C VAL A 233 -21.38 -19.00 8.31
N GLN A 234 -21.16 -19.71 9.41
CA GLN A 234 -20.64 -21.08 9.38
C GLN A 234 -21.81 -22.05 9.26
N VAL A 235 -21.72 -22.92 8.26
CA VAL A 235 -22.71 -23.97 8.00
C VAL A 235 -22.01 -25.30 8.22
N GLU A 236 -22.72 -26.23 8.85
CA GLU A 236 -22.24 -27.60 9.04
C GLU A 236 -22.97 -28.51 8.06
N SER A 237 -22.21 -29.17 7.18
CA SER A 237 -22.74 -30.22 6.31
C SER A 237 -21.75 -31.39 6.27
N LYS A 238 -22.27 -32.62 6.33
CA LYS A 238 -21.49 -33.86 6.34
C LYS A 238 -20.36 -33.90 7.38
N GLY A 239 -20.58 -33.32 8.56
CA GLY A 239 -19.60 -33.30 9.67
C GLY A 239 -18.40 -32.35 9.48
N ARG A 240 -18.41 -31.51 8.43
CA ARG A 240 -17.43 -30.45 8.23
C ARG A 240 -18.10 -29.10 8.43
N LYS A 241 -17.49 -28.25 9.25
CA LYS A 241 -17.88 -26.84 9.42
C LYS A 241 -17.15 -26.01 8.40
N PHE A 242 -17.88 -25.34 7.51
CA PHE A 242 -17.31 -24.46 6.50
C PHE A 242 -18.10 -23.15 6.45
N ARG A 243 -17.47 -22.11 5.90
CA ARG A 243 -18.15 -20.83 5.65
C ARG A 243 -18.92 -20.94 4.35
N GLY A 244 -20.21 -20.64 4.40
CA GLY A 244 -21.08 -20.79 3.24
C GLY A 244 -22.34 -19.94 3.33
N ARG A 245 -23.04 -19.81 2.20
CA ARG A 245 -24.37 -19.21 2.12
C ARG A 245 -25.39 -20.31 1.91
N VAL A 246 -26.47 -20.27 2.67
CA VAL A 246 -27.59 -21.20 2.53
C VAL A 246 -28.66 -20.54 1.69
N TYR A 247 -29.00 -21.18 0.58
CA TYR A 247 -30.14 -20.86 -0.26
C TYR A 247 -31.21 -21.95 -0.14
N PRO A 248 -32.47 -21.65 -0.48
CA PRO A 248 -33.53 -22.67 -0.50
C PRO A 248 -33.21 -23.88 -1.39
N TRP A 249 -32.43 -23.68 -2.45
CA TRP A 249 -32.05 -24.72 -3.42
C TRP A 249 -30.68 -25.37 -3.16
N GLY A 250 -29.90 -24.91 -2.18
CA GLY A 250 -28.58 -25.48 -1.92
C GLY A 250 -27.67 -24.61 -1.06
N VAL A 251 -26.49 -25.14 -0.75
CA VAL A 251 -25.48 -24.45 0.05
C VAL A 251 -24.28 -24.13 -0.82
N VAL A 252 -23.85 -22.88 -0.79
CA VAL A 252 -22.68 -22.40 -1.52
C VAL A 252 -21.52 -22.26 -0.55
N GLU A 253 -20.52 -23.13 -0.70
CA GLU A 253 -19.25 -23.08 0.04
C GLU A 253 -18.34 -21.97 -0.50
N VAL A 254 -17.86 -21.09 0.38
CA VAL A 254 -16.97 -19.97 0.00
C VAL A 254 -15.55 -20.46 -0.30
N GLU A 255 -15.09 -21.47 0.42
CA GLU A 255 -13.72 -21.98 0.30
C GLU A 255 -13.56 -23.03 -0.79
N ASN A 256 -14.63 -23.36 -1.52
CA ASN A 256 -14.57 -24.38 -2.56
C ASN A 256 -14.17 -23.74 -3.90
N PRO A 257 -13.06 -24.17 -4.54
CA PRO A 257 -12.59 -23.59 -5.80
C PRO A 257 -13.57 -23.80 -6.97
N ALA A 258 -14.47 -24.79 -6.89
CA ALA A 258 -15.50 -24.97 -7.90
C ALA A 258 -16.60 -23.90 -7.85
N HIS A 259 -16.79 -23.25 -6.70
CA HIS A 259 -17.84 -22.24 -6.48
C HIS A 259 -17.29 -20.82 -6.42
N SER A 260 -16.06 -20.62 -5.92
CA SER A 260 -15.47 -19.30 -5.77
C SER A 260 -13.96 -19.30 -5.88
N ASP A 261 -13.42 -18.23 -6.47
CA ASP A 261 -11.98 -17.95 -6.50
C ASP A 261 -11.47 -17.31 -5.19
N PHE A 262 -12.26 -17.38 -4.11
CA PHE A 262 -11.92 -16.75 -2.84
C PHE A 262 -10.59 -17.26 -2.26
N LEU A 263 -10.32 -18.57 -2.36
CA LEU A 263 -9.04 -19.13 -1.94
C LEU A 263 -7.86 -18.57 -2.75
N LEU A 264 -8.05 -18.37 -4.06
CA LEU A 264 -7.02 -17.80 -4.93
C LEU A 264 -6.71 -16.36 -4.52
N LEU A 265 -7.75 -15.54 -4.30
CA LEU A 265 -7.59 -14.16 -3.82
C LEU A 265 -6.90 -14.12 -2.45
N ARG A 266 -7.31 -14.99 -1.52
CA ARG A 266 -6.71 -15.05 -0.18
C ARG A 266 -5.24 -15.48 -0.23
N ASN A 267 -4.92 -16.51 -1.02
CA ASN A 267 -3.54 -16.97 -1.18
C ASN A 267 -2.66 -15.89 -1.82
N MET A 268 -3.19 -15.21 -2.84
CA MET A 268 -2.52 -14.10 -3.51
C MET A 268 -2.17 -12.96 -2.54
N LEU A 269 -3.15 -12.49 -1.76
CA LEU A 269 -2.98 -11.34 -0.86
C LEU A 269 -2.18 -11.65 0.41
N VAL A 270 -2.34 -12.85 0.98
CA VAL A 270 -1.78 -13.17 2.30
C VAL A 270 -0.48 -13.96 2.20
N ARG A 271 -0.36 -14.87 1.22
CA ARG A 271 0.76 -15.83 1.18
C ARG A 271 1.87 -15.44 0.21
N THR A 272 1.54 -15.00 -1.00
CA THR A 272 2.53 -14.91 -2.09
C THR A 272 2.91 -13.47 -2.44
N HIS A 273 1.95 -12.58 -2.70
CA HIS A 273 2.24 -11.27 -3.32
C HIS A 273 2.16 -10.07 -2.38
N MET A 274 2.04 -10.27 -1.06
CA MET A 274 1.98 -9.15 -0.11
C MET A 274 3.22 -8.26 -0.19
N GLN A 275 4.40 -8.88 -0.22
CA GLN A 275 5.67 -8.16 -0.28
C GLN A 275 5.86 -7.48 -1.64
N ASP A 276 5.56 -8.19 -2.72
CA ASP A 276 5.64 -7.65 -4.08
C ASP A 276 4.73 -6.42 -4.28
N LEU A 277 3.49 -6.46 -3.80
CA LEU A 277 2.58 -5.30 -3.82
C LEU A 277 3.18 -4.09 -3.11
N LYS A 278 3.93 -4.31 -2.02
CA LYS A 278 4.62 -3.23 -1.30
C LYS A 278 5.81 -2.69 -2.09
N ASP A 279 6.56 -3.56 -2.74
CA ASP A 279 7.74 -3.20 -3.52
C ASP A 279 7.32 -2.40 -4.77
N VAL A 280 6.29 -2.85 -5.50
CA VAL A 280 5.68 -2.08 -6.61
C VAL A 280 5.15 -0.73 -6.13
N THR A 281 4.49 -0.68 -4.97
CA THR A 281 4.01 0.58 -4.39
C THR A 281 5.15 1.55 -4.10
N ARG A 282 6.29 1.02 -3.63
CA ARG A 282 7.46 1.82 -3.31
C ARG A 282 8.18 2.30 -4.56
N GLU A 283 8.47 1.40 -5.49
CA GLU A 283 9.35 1.66 -6.63
C GLU A 283 8.64 2.37 -7.79
N ILE A 284 7.36 2.09 -7.98
CA ILE A 284 6.59 2.69 -9.07
C ILE A 284 5.76 3.85 -8.54
N HIS A 285 4.74 3.56 -7.72
CA HIS A 285 3.75 4.57 -7.37
C HIS A 285 4.33 5.71 -6.52
N TYR A 286 5.08 5.38 -5.48
CA TYR A 286 5.66 6.37 -4.58
C TYR A 286 6.79 7.16 -5.25
N GLU A 287 7.71 6.51 -5.98
CA GLU A 287 8.77 7.25 -6.70
C GLU A 287 8.22 8.13 -7.81
N ASN A 288 7.16 7.71 -8.52
CA ASN A 288 6.48 8.57 -9.50
C ASN A 288 5.90 9.82 -8.84
N TYR A 289 5.20 9.67 -7.71
CA TYR A 289 4.68 10.81 -6.95
C TYR A 289 5.82 11.71 -6.44
N ARG A 290 6.88 11.11 -5.89
CA ARG A 290 8.07 11.81 -5.39
C ARG A 290 8.77 12.60 -6.49
N ALA A 291 8.93 12.01 -7.68
CA ALA A 291 9.49 12.68 -8.85
C ALA A 291 8.64 13.89 -9.26
N GLN A 292 7.31 13.75 -9.31
CA GLN A 292 6.38 14.85 -9.60
C GLN A 292 6.49 15.98 -8.56
N CYS A 293 6.53 15.66 -7.26
CA CYS A 293 6.68 16.65 -6.20
C CYS A 293 8.01 17.41 -6.31
N ILE A 294 9.13 16.71 -6.52
CA ILE A 294 10.44 17.34 -6.68
C ILE A 294 10.47 18.23 -7.93
N GLN A 295 9.89 17.78 -9.04
CA GLN A 295 9.78 18.58 -10.27
C GLN A 295 8.95 19.84 -10.05
N ASN A 296 7.80 19.75 -9.37
CA ASN A 296 6.97 20.91 -9.04
C ASN A 296 7.69 21.90 -8.12
N MET A 297 8.39 21.40 -7.10
CA MET A 297 9.18 22.24 -6.20
C MET A 297 10.35 22.93 -6.93
N THR A 298 10.98 22.22 -7.87
CA THR A 298 12.03 22.79 -8.72
C THR A 298 11.45 23.84 -9.68
N ARG A 299 10.30 23.58 -10.31
CA ARG A 299 9.63 24.53 -11.21
C ARG A 299 9.17 25.79 -10.49
N MET A 300 8.70 25.70 -9.25
CA MET A 300 8.33 26.87 -8.45
C MET A 300 9.56 27.73 -8.12
N LYS A 301 10.70 27.12 -7.80
CA LYS A 301 11.99 27.85 -7.62
C LYS A 301 12.46 28.60 -8.86
N TYR A 302 12.11 28.14 -10.07
CA TYR A 302 12.46 28.83 -11.31
C TYR A 302 11.42 29.89 -11.74
N ARG A 303 10.20 29.85 -11.20
CA ARG A 303 9.13 30.80 -11.53
C ARG A 303 9.15 32.04 -10.64
N ASP A 304 9.45 31.87 -9.36
CA ASP A 304 9.87 32.96 -8.48
C ASP A 304 11.36 33.18 -8.67
N GLY A 305 11.73 33.99 -9.67
CA GLY A 305 13.08 34.52 -9.86
C GLY A 305 13.48 35.54 -8.78
N SER A 306 12.95 35.41 -7.57
CA SER A 306 13.37 36.12 -6.38
C SER A 306 14.15 35.16 -5.50
N GLU A 307 15.37 35.55 -5.12
CA GLU A 307 16.11 35.02 -3.99
C GLU A 307 15.37 35.31 -2.66
N ALA A 308 14.09 34.95 -2.59
CA ALA A 308 13.30 35.04 -1.39
C ALA A 308 13.35 33.67 -0.71
N ASP A 309 14.10 33.60 0.39
CA ASP A 309 14.00 32.58 1.41
C ASP A 309 12.52 32.30 1.71
N PHE A 310 12.00 31.20 1.15
CA PHE A 310 10.76 30.61 1.60
C PHE A 310 11.05 29.23 2.18
N PRO A 311 10.48 28.90 3.35
CA PRO A 311 10.94 27.76 4.12
C PRO A 311 10.48 26.51 3.41
N LEU A 312 11.43 25.61 3.17
CA LEU A 312 11.14 24.17 3.19
C LEU A 312 10.25 23.87 4.41
N PRO A 313 9.46 22.78 4.43
CA PRO A 313 8.94 22.24 5.69
C PRO A 313 10.10 21.65 6.52
N LEU A 314 11.10 22.48 6.84
CA LEU A 314 11.97 22.33 7.97
C LEU A 314 11.03 22.53 9.16
N ALA A 315 10.67 21.42 9.79
CA ALA A 315 10.19 21.41 11.15
C ALA A 315 10.99 22.45 11.93
N VAL A 316 10.27 23.49 12.39
CA VAL A 316 10.72 24.60 13.24
C VAL A 316 12.18 24.42 13.64
N ALA A 317 13.10 24.93 12.80
CA ALA A 317 14.49 24.96 13.19
C ALA A 317 14.52 25.79 14.48
N ASP A 318 14.87 25.15 15.59
CA ASP A 318 15.09 25.83 16.86
C ASP A 318 15.99 27.03 16.56
N THR A 319 15.44 28.24 16.56
CA THR A 319 16.15 29.50 16.23
C THR A 319 17.39 29.69 17.11
N GLU A 320 17.44 29.01 18.25
CA GLU A 320 18.59 28.91 19.14
C GLU A 320 19.77 28.19 18.50
N LYS A 321 19.55 27.10 17.76
CA LYS A 321 20.63 26.32 17.11
C LYS A 321 21.23 27.06 15.93
N GLU A 322 20.42 27.75 15.13
CA GLU A 322 20.93 28.63 14.06
C GLU A 322 21.75 29.80 14.61
N ARG A 323 21.31 30.41 15.72
CA ARG A 323 22.08 31.46 16.41
C ARG A 323 23.43 30.95 16.93
N LEU A 324 23.44 29.77 17.54
CA LEU A 324 24.67 29.11 18.01
C LEU A 324 25.65 28.77 16.88
N ILE A 325 25.14 28.34 15.72
CA ILE A 325 25.98 28.07 14.54
C ILE A 325 26.60 29.37 14.01
N TYR A 326 25.82 30.44 13.92
CA TYR A 326 26.31 31.74 13.46
C TYR A 326 27.37 32.34 14.38
N GLU A 327 27.17 32.23 15.70
CA GLU A 327 28.12 32.73 16.71
C GLU A 327 29.43 31.92 16.69
N LYS A 328 29.35 30.60 16.48
CA LYS A 328 30.53 29.72 16.33
C LYS A 328 31.30 29.98 15.04
N ASP A 329 30.62 30.26 13.94
CA ASP A 329 31.26 30.63 12.66
C ASP A 329 31.99 31.98 12.76
N GLU A 330 31.44 32.93 13.53
CA GLU A 330 32.08 34.22 13.77
C GLU A 330 33.34 34.09 14.66
N GLU A 331 33.29 33.23 15.69
CA GLU A 331 34.46 32.87 16.51
C GLU A 331 35.54 32.19 15.66
N LEU A 332 35.17 31.25 14.78
CA LEU A 332 36.11 30.56 13.89
C LEU A 332 36.81 31.52 12.93
N ARG A 333 36.10 32.50 12.36
CA ARG A 333 36.72 33.53 11.51
C ARG A 333 37.70 34.40 12.28
N LYS A 334 37.35 34.85 13.48
CA LYS A 334 38.26 35.66 14.33
C LYS A 334 39.50 34.84 14.70
N MET A 335 39.35 33.56 15.00
CA MET A 335 40.48 32.68 15.34
C MET A 335 41.38 32.40 14.13
N GLN A 336 40.83 32.27 12.92
CA GLN A 336 41.59 32.15 11.68
C GLN A 336 42.42 33.41 11.39
N GLU A 337 41.82 34.60 11.53
CA GLU A 337 42.51 35.88 11.30
C GLU A 337 43.67 36.10 12.29
N VAL A 338 43.50 35.67 13.55
CA VAL A 338 44.56 35.71 14.55
C VAL A 338 45.69 34.72 14.24
N LEU A 339 45.36 33.51 13.80
CA LEU A 339 46.35 32.51 13.38
C LEU A 339 47.18 33.01 12.20
N GLU A 340 46.53 33.65 11.22
CA GLU A 340 47.19 34.19 10.03
C GLU A 340 48.17 35.31 10.41
N ARG A 341 47.77 36.24 11.29
CA ARG A 341 48.67 37.29 11.81
C ARG A 341 49.86 36.73 12.60
N ILE A 342 49.66 35.66 13.38
CA ILE A 342 50.77 35.00 14.10
C ILE A 342 51.72 34.31 13.12
N GLN A 343 51.19 33.71 12.05
CA GLN A 343 51.98 33.06 11.01
C GLN A 343 52.84 34.07 10.24
N GLU A 344 52.29 35.25 9.93
CA GLU A 344 53.02 36.35 9.30
C GLU A 344 54.14 36.89 10.19
N GLN A 345 53.90 37.03 11.51
CA GLN A 345 54.94 37.46 12.46
C GLN A 345 56.08 36.44 12.60
N MET A 346 55.77 35.14 12.57
CA MET A 346 56.78 34.09 12.58
C MET A 346 57.59 34.07 11.28
N GLN A 347 56.96 34.28 10.12
CA GLN A 347 57.65 34.36 8.82
C GLN A 347 58.54 35.62 8.74
N HIS A 348 58.09 36.76 9.26
CA HIS A 348 58.90 37.98 9.33
C HIS A 348 60.10 37.83 10.29
N SER A 349 59.93 37.13 11.41
CA SER A 349 61.03 36.85 12.34
C SER A 349 62.05 35.87 11.76
N HIS A 350 61.62 34.89 10.97
CA HIS A 350 62.51 33.96 10.27
C HIS A 350 63.29 34.62 9.12
N ARG A 351 62.68 35.59 8.41
CA ARG A 351 63.35 36.35 7.33
C ARG A 351 64.37 37.38 7.85
N SER A 352 64.26 37.80 9.10
CA SER A 352 65.14 38.81 9.71
C SER A 352 66.35 38.21 10.44
N GLY A 353 66.49 36.87 10.43
CA GLY A 353 67.54 36.13 11.14
C GLY A 353 68.53 35.37 10.25
N CYS A 354 68.67 35.74 8.97
CA CYS A 354 69.72 35.26 8.06
C CYS A 354 70.66 36.38 7.64
#